data_AF-A0A3D5D1R4-F1
#
_entry.id   AF-A0A3D5D1R4-F1
#
_cell.length_a   1.000
_cell.length_b   1.000
_cell.length_c   1.000
_cell.angle_alpha   90.00
_cell.angle_beta   90.00
_cell.angle_gamma   90.00
#
_symmetry.space_group_name_H-M   'P 1'
#
loop_
_entity.id
_entity.type
_entity.pdbx_description
1 polymer ?
#
loop_
_entity_poly.entity_id
_entity_poly.type
_entity_poly.pdbx_seq_one_letter_code
_entity_poly.pdbx_strand_id
1 'polypeptide(L)'
;MYKMISLGSHLFMRSFLSDHSSFNSAIFKKTIAFKTVSAMLATLLLGCQATEAQKNQPMAPDFGQNVLILDPGMSSTDIQGKLDALFKQQESNQFGPERYAVLFKPGVYHNKVKLGFYTQLLGLGQFPDDVMLQGGIQVEARWHEEDATQNFWRSVENLSVTPDNGTMQWAVSQAAPLRRIHVRGNMLLDDNGGWSSGGFIADSLIDQQINSGTQQQWLTRNSTVGSWTNANWNMVFVGVKNAPDGEHWPTPPYTVVEKTPLVREKPFLTIDGTGAYQVFVPALHTDTQGISWQQAHVAGETLPLSQFYIAKAAVDTADSINTALSGGKHLLLTPGIYTLNKPLQVTQPNTVVLGLGIATLKPVAGNVAMSIADVDGVKLGGVLFDAGEKNSDVLLQIGEHKGAVSHANNPTTLHDVFFRVGGAAVGNATHSVIINSNHVIGDNLWVWR
;
A
#
# COMPACT_ATOMS: atom_id res chain seq x y z
N MET A 1 57.05 -29.82 21.02
CA MET A 1 57.72 -30.68 22.06
C MET A 1 56.68 -31.64 22.63
N TYR A 2 57.10 -32.76 23.22
CA TYR A 2 56.24 -33.90 23.61
C TYR A 2 55.94 -33.97 25.13
N LYS A 3 55.02 -34.88 25.53
CA LYS A 3 54.45 -35.20 26.88
C LYS A 3 53.14 -34.44 27.20
N MET A 4 51.97 -35.05 27.45
CA MET A 4 51.52 -36.47 27.57
C MET A 4 52.05 -37.26 28.79
N ILE A 5 51.20 -38.18 29.35
CA ILE A 5 51.33 -39.14 30.50
C ILE A 5 50.43 -38.74 31.71
N SER A 6 49.74 -39.59 32.48
CA SER A 6 49.29 -41.04 32.46
C SER A 6 48.64 -41.35 33.84
N LEU A 7 47.69 -42.26 34.15
CA LEU A 7 46.76 -43.21 33.46
C LEU A 7 45.62 -43.63 34.46
N GLY A 8 44.64 -44.46 34.05
CA GLY A 8 43.79 -45.29 34.94
C GLY A 8 42.29 -44.97 34.88
N SER A 9 41.33 -45.78 34.39
CA SER A 9 41.17 -47.24 34.10
C SER A 9 40.64 -48.11 35.26
N HIS A 10 39.38 -48.56 35.20
CA HIS A 10 39.03 -49.93 34.79
C HIS A 10 37.50 -50.24 34.75
N LEU A 11 37.14 -51.24 33.92
CA LEU A 11 35.83 -51.90 33.80
C LEU A 11 35.73 -53.12 34.75
N PHE A 12 34.51 -53.60 35.08
CA PHE A 12 33.97 -54.84 34.47
C PHE A 12 32.48 -55.14 34.80
N MET A 13 31.84 -55.91 33.92
CA MET A 13 30.50 -56.49 34.07
C MET A 13 30.51 -57.78 34.89
N ARG A 14 29.35 -58.19 35.44
CA ARG A 14 28.63 -59.37 34.93
C ARG A 14 27.18 -59.50 35.45
N SER A 15 26.42 -60.33 34.75
CA SER A 15 24.99 -60.61 34.93
C SER A 15 24.72 -61.92 35.67
N PHE A 16 23.48 -62.12 36.09
CA PHE A 16 22.85 -63.44 36.23
C PHE A 16 21.43 -63.41 35.61
N LEU A 17 20.83 -64.59 35.44
CA LEU A 17 19.67 -64.88 34.58
C LEU A 17 18.64 -65.77 35.29
N SER A 18 17.52 -66.04 34.59
CA SER A 18 16.43 -66.99 34.89
C SER A 18 15.25 -66.44 35.74
N ASP A 19 13.99 -66.91 35.59
CA ASP A 19 13.47 -67.91 34.62
C ASP A 19 11.96 -67.75 34.27
N HIS A 20 11.44 -68.63 33.41
CA HIS A 20 10.07 -68.72 32.89
C HIS A 20 8.92 -68.76 33.92
N SER A 21 7.73 -68.26 33.55
CA SER A 21 6.54 -69.10 33.23
C SER A 21 5.23 -68.29 33.00
N SER A 22 4.15 -68.97 32.59
CA SER A 22 3.02 -68.45 31.79
C SER A 22 1.62 -68.60 32.42
N PHE A 23 0.62 -68.02 31.72
CA PHE A 23 -0.84 -68.31 31.72
C PHE A 23 -1.82 -67.71 32.76
N ASN A 24 -2.76 -66.93 32.21
CA ASN A 24 -4.19 -66.73 32.50
C ASN A 24 -4.83 -67.22 33.83
N SER A 25 -5.59 -66.32 34.47
CA SER A 25 -6.86 -66.69 35.16
C SER A 25 -7.95 -65.59 35.14
N ALA A 26 -8.89 -65.77 34.20
CA ALA A 26 -10.34 -65.66 34.33
C ALA A 26 -11.06 -64.63 35.27
N ILE A 27 -11.89 -63.80 34.63
CA ILE A 27 -13.34 -63.60 34.92
C ILE A 27 -13.77 -62.90 36.22
N PHE A 28 -14.51 -61.78 36.05
CA PHE A 28 -15.82 -61.65 36.68
C PHE A 28 -16.88 -61.24 35.65
N LYS A 29 -18.10 -61.81 35.75
CA LYS A 29 -19.22 -61.54 34.83
C LYS A 29 -20.27 -60.64 35.48
N LYS A 30 -20.89 -59.78 34.68
CA LYS A 30 -22.37 -59.68 34.65
C LYS A 30 -22.84 -59.27 33.26
N THR A 31 -24.00 -59.80 32.84
CA THR A 31 -24.44 -59.76 31.44
C THR A 31 -25.96 -59.83 31.36
N ILE A 32 -26.57 -58.82 30.72
CA ILE A 32 -27.94 -58.79 30.17
C ILE A 32 -27.77 -57.91 28.89
N ALA A 33 -27.73 -58.45 27.66
CA ALA A 33 -28.83 -59.02 26.86
C ALA A 33 -29.79 -57.94 26.30
N PHE A 34 -30.21 -57.94 25.03
CA PHE A 34 -29.85 -58.79 23.87
C PHE A 34 -30.06 -58.01 22.54
N LYS A 35 -29.75 -58.63 21.39
CA LYS A 35 -29.86 -58.02 20.04
C LYS A 35 -31.31 -57.94 19.52
N THR A 36 -31.61 -56.91 18.72
CA THR A 36 -32.13 -57.06 17.33
C THR A 36 -31.97 -55.77 16.51
N VAL A 37 -32.10 -55.90 15.18
CA VAL A 37 -31.88 -54.82 14.19
C VAL A 37 -33.21 -54.24 13.70
N SER A 38 -33.23 -52.96 13.36
CA SER A 38 -34.15 -52.40 12.36
C SER A 38 -33.46 -51.24 11.65
N ALA A 39 -33.63 -51.14 10.33
CA ALA A 39 -33.01 -50.11 9.52
C ALA A 39 -33.92 -48.89 9.38
N MET A 40 -33.34 -47.68 9.46
CA MET A 40 -33.94 -46.48 8.90
C MET A 40 -32.89 -45.66 8.16
N LEU A 41 -33.12 -45.48 6.86
CA LEU A 41 -32.30 -44.66 5.97
C LEU A 41 -32.70 -43.19 6.18
N ALA A 42 -32.13 -42.54 7.20
CA ALA A 42 -32.39 -41.14 7.50
C ALA A 42 -31.58 -40.23 6.56
N THR A 43 -32.20 -39.78 5.47
CA THR A 43 -31.65 -38.73 4.61
C THR A 43 -31.57 -37.40 5.36
N LEU A 44 -30.39 -37.06 5.88
CA LEU A 44 -30.11 -35.67 6.28
C LEU A 44 -30.01 -34.80 5.02
N LEU A 45 -31.16 -34.30 4.59
CA LEU A 45 -31.28 -33.07 3.81
C LEU A 45 -30.85 -31.91 4.72
N LEU A 46 -29.54 -31.75 4.90
CA LEU A 46 -28.92 -30.49 5.31
C LEU A 46 -29.14 -29.50 4.18
N GLY A 47 -30.34 -28.93 4.14
CA GLY A 47 -30.73 -27.95 3.14
C GLY A 47 -29.78 -26.76 3.19
N CYS A 48 -29.28 -26.35 2.02
CA CYS A 48 -28.46 -25.15 1.89
C CYS A 48 -29.33 -23.91 2.11
N GLN A 49 -29.59 -23.59 3.39
CA GLN A 49 -30.09 -22.28 3.79
C GLN A 49 -28.96 -21.27 3.61
N ALA A 50 -28.78 -20.82 2.36
CA ALA A 50 -28.07 -19.58 2.07
C ALA A 50 -28.76 -18.47 2.88
N THR A 51 -28.09 -17.95 3.89
CA THR A 51 -28.65 -16.99 4.83
C THR A 51 -29.00 -15.69 4.11
N GLU A 52 -30.19 -15.17 4.38
CA GLU A 52 -30.72 -13.99 3.67
C GLU A 52 -29.90 -12.70 3.90
N ALA A 53 -28.91 -12.75 4.80
CA ALA A 53 -27.88 -11.72 5.01
C ALA A 53 -27.11 -11.34 3.72
N GLN A 54 -26.99 -12.22 2.73
CA GLN A 54 -26.29 -11.92 1.47
C GLN A 54 -27.10 -11.01 0.52
N LYS A 55 -28.33 -10.61 0.88
CA LYS A 55 -29.32 -10.04 -0.05
C LYS A 55 -29.46 -8.51 -0.03
N ASN A 56 -28.65 -7.80 0.77
CA ASN A 56 -28.67 -6.33 0.87
C ASN A 56 -27.26 -5.74 1.12
N GLN A 57 -26.25 -6.26 0.42
CA GLN A 57 -24.95 -5.58 0.32
C GLN A 57 -25.12 -4.23 -0.41
N PRO A 58 -24.57 -3.11 0.10
CA PRO A 58 -24.60 -1.83 -0.60
C PRO A 58 -24.03 -1.97 -2.01
N MET A 59 -24.72 -1.41 -3.01
CA MET A 59 -24.17 -1.33 -4.36
C MET A 59 -22.91 -0.47 -4.32
N ALA A 60 -21.82 -0.97 -4.92
CA ALA A 60 -20.58 -0.21 -4.98
C ALA A 60 -20.83 1.15 -5.65
N PRO A 61 -20.26 2.26 -5.13
CA PRO A 61 -20.36 3.55 -5.79
C PRO A 61 -19.85 3.47 -7.23
N ASP A 62 -20.49 4.20 -8.14
CA ASP A 62 -19.97 4.33 -9.50
C ASP A 62 -18.68 5.17 -9.46
N PHE A 63 -17.54 4.48 -9.46
CA PHE A 63 -16.20 5.07 -9.61
C PHE A 63 -15.75 5.17 -11.09
N GLY A 64 -16.62 4.84 -12.06
CA GLY A 64 -16.31 4.82 -13.49
C GLY A 64 -15.55 3.58 -13.96
N GLN A 65 -15.46 3.42 -15.29
CA GLN A 65 -14.94 2.21 -15.95
C GLN A 65 -13.45 1.89 -15.69
N ASN A 66 -12.68 2.88 -15.23
CA ASN A 66 -11.23 2.75 -14.98
C ASN A 66 -10.91 2.13 -13.60
N VAL A 67 -11.95 1.69 -12.88
CA VAL A 67 -11.87 1.11 -11.54
C VAL A 67 -12.27 -0.37 -11.57
N LEU A 68 -11.28 -1.24 -11.33
CA LEU A 68 -11.46 -2.69 -11.31
C LEU A 68 -11.70 -3.15 -9.87
N ILE A 69 -12.97 -3.27 -9.47
CA ILE A 69 -13.33 -3.88 -8.17
C ILE A 69 -13.24 -5.41 -8.33
N LEU A 70 -12.43 -6.03 -7.48
CA LEU A 70 -12.22 -7.47 -7.41
C LEU A 70 -12.80 -8.01 -6.11
N ASP A 71 -13.51 -9.14 -6.18
CA ASP A 71 -14.24 -9.76 -5.08
C ASP A 71 -13.73 -11.20 -4.92
N PRO A 72 -13.52 -11.71 -3.70
CA PRO A 72 -13.01 -13.08 -3.49
C PRO A 72 -13.97 -14.17 -3.99
N GLY A 73 -15.23 -13.84 -4.32
CA GLY A 73 -16.17 -14.73 -5.01
C GLY A 73 -15.96 -14.84 -6.53
N MET A 74 -15.07 -14.05 -7.15
CA MET A 74 -14.68 -14.23 -8.56
C MET A 74 -13.67 -15.37 -8.70
N SER A 75 -13.62 -16.05 -9.86
CA SER A 75 -12.60 -17.09 -10.06
C SER A 75 -11.21 -16.46 -10.19
N SER A 76 -10.19 -17.13 -9.65
CA SER A 76 -8.78 -16.70 -9.79
C SER A 76 -8.39 -16.53 -11.27
N THR A 77 -8.90 -17.37 -12.18
CA THR A 77 -8.68 -17.25 -13.62
C THR A 77 -9.25 -15.94 -14.20
N ASP A 78 -10.46 -15.55 -13.81
CA ASP A 78 -11.08 -14.30 -14.27
C ASP A 78 -10.38 -13.06 -13.70
N ILE A 79 -9.87 -13.17 -12.47
CA ILE A 79 -9.05 -12.13 -11.85
C ILE A 79 -7.70 -12.02 -12.60
N GLN A 80 -7.03 -13.13 -12.83
CA GLN A 80 -5.73 -13.16 -13.51
C GLN A 80 -5.84 -12.60 -14.93
N GLY A 81 -6.86 -12.99 -15.69
CA GLY A 81 -7.09 -12.46 -17.04
C GLY A 81 -7.30 -10.94 -17.08
N LYS A 82 -7.93 -10.35 -16.05
CA LYS A 82 -8.06 -8.88 -15.91
C LYS A 82 -6.72 -8.22 -15.58
N LEU A 83 -5.95 -8.80 -14.64
CA LEU A 83 -4.65 -8.29 -14.23
C LEU A 83 -3.63 -8.36 -15.37
N ASP A 84 -3.59 -9.48 -16.10
CA ASP A 84 -2.67 -9.70 -17.23
C ASP A 84 -3.00 -8.78 -18.40
N ALA A 85 -4.28 -8.56 -18.70
CA ALA A 85 -4.72 -7.62 -19.74
C ALA A 85 -4.34 -6.17 -19.38
N LEU A 86 -4.55 -5.76 -18.12
CA LEU A 86 -4.17 -4.45 -17.61
C LEU A 86 -2.64 -4.26 -17.63
N PHE A 87 -1.88 -5.26 -17.17
CA PHE A 87 -0.42 -5.21 -17.24
C PHE A 87 0.07 -5.09 -18.68
N LYS A 88 -0.46 -5.89 -19.61
CA LYS A 88 -0.10 -5.83 -21.03
C LYS A 88 -0.38 -4.47 -21.68
N GLN A 89 -1.42 -3.75 -21.24
CA GLN A 89 -1.66 -2.38 -21.69
C GLN A 89 -0.66 -1.40 -21.07
N GLN A 90 -0.32 -1.57 -19.80
CA GLN A 90 0.39 -0.56 -18.99
C GLN A 90 1.90 -0.80 -18.82
N GLU A 91 2.46 -1.95 -19.20
CA GLU A 91 3.88 -2.32 -18.99
C GLU A 91 4.84 -1.27 -19.52
N SER A 92 4.69 -0.88 -20.79
CA SER A 92 5.51 0.15 -21.46
C SER A 92 4.77 1.49 -21.64
N ASN A 93 3.59 1.68 -21.04
CA ASN A 93 2.74 2.85 -21.27
C ASN A 93 3.19 4.07 -20.43
N GLN A 94 4.44 4.49 -20.62
CA GLN A 94 5.08 5.53 -19.81
C GLN A 94 4.35 6.89 -19.88
N PHE A 95 3.80 7.27 -21.05
CA PHE A 95 3.23 8.60 -21.25
C PHE A 95 1.77 8.64 -21.72
N GLY A 96 1.09 7.49 -21.85
CA GLY A 96 -0.30 7.42 -22.29
C GLY A 96 -1.30 8.07 -21.34
N PRO A 97 -2.55 8.31 -21.81
CA PRO A 97 -3.61 8.92 -21.04
C PRO A 97 -4.24 8.00 -19.97
N GLU A 98 -4.04 6.68 -20.06
CA GLU A 98 -4.79 5.72 -19.25
C GLU A 98 -4.29 5.63 -17.81
N ARG A 99 -5.25 5.45 -16.90
CA ARG A 99 -5.10 5.48 -15.45
C ARG A 99 -5.99 4.39 -14.87
N TYR A 100 -5.50 3.59 -13.92
CA TYR A 100 -6.25 2.46 -13.39
C TYR A 100 -6.08 2.28 -11.88
N ALA A 101 -7.17 1.96 -11.19
CA ALA A 101 -7.14 1.49 -9.81
C ALA A 101 -7.78 0.09 -9.73
N VAL A 102 -7.07 -0.85 -9.12
CA VAL A 102 -7.53 -2.20 -8.84
C VAL A 102 -7.79 -2.31 -7.35
N LEU A 103 -9.05 -2.53 -6.97
CA LEU A 103 -9.48 -2.55 -5.58
C LEU A 103 -9.92 -3.95 -5.19
N PHE A 104 -9.16 -4.58 -4.31
CA PHE A 104 -9.43 -5.89 -3.74
C PHE A 104 -10.28 -5.72 -2.48
N LYS A 105 -11.46 -6.34 -2.45
CA LYS A 105 -12.25 -6.46 -1.21
C LYS A 105 -11.51 -7.33 -0.17
N PRO A 106 -11.85 -7.23 1.12
CA PRO A 106 -11.42 -8.19 2.14
C PRO A 106 -11.64 -9.64 1.69
N GLY A 107 -10.61 -10.46 1.80
CA GLY A 107 -10.59 -11.83 1.26
C GLY A 107 -9.18 -12.32 0.89
N VAL A 108 -9.13 -13.55 0.37
CA VAL A 108 -7.90 -14.20 -0.11
C VAL A 108 -7.98 -14.38 -1.62
N TYR A 109 -6.90 -14.03 -2.30
CA TYR A 109 -6.76 -14.10 -3.76
C TYR A 109 -5.55 -14.96 -4.11
N HIS A 110 -5.74 -15.98 -4.94
CA HIS A 110 -4.67 -16.83 -5.45
C HIS A 110 -4.26 -16.31 -6.83
N ASN A 111 -3.56 -15.18 -6.84
CA ASN A 111 -3.24 -14.39 -8.04
C ASN A 111 -1.89 -13.69 -7.90
N LYS A 112 -1.09 -13.73 -8.97
CA LYS A 112 0.17 -12.99 -9.07
C LYS A 112 -0.05 -11.70 -9.85
N VAL A 113 0.34 -10.56 -9.29
CA VAL A 113 0.14 -9.26 -9.95
C VAL A 113 1.45 -8.75 -10.55
N LYS A 114 1.49 -8.54 -11.87
CA LYS A 114 2.49 -7.66 -12.48
C LYS A 114 1.95 -6.23 -12.56
N LEU A 115 2.76 -5.22 -12.24
CA LEU A 115 2.29 -3.83 -12.13
C LEU A 115 3.02 -2.86 -13.08
N GLY A 116 2.30 -2.39 -14.10
CA GLY A 116 2.76 -1.41 -15.09
C GLY A 116 2.57 0.04 -14.65
N PHE A 117 2.71 0.97 -15.58
CA PHE A 117 2.50 2.40 -15.37
C PHE A 117 1.05 2.75 -15.00
N TYR A 118 0.89 3.86 -14.30
CA TYR A 118 -0.37 4.47 -13.86
C TYR A 118 -1.40 3.52 -13.25
N THR A 119 -0.91 2.48 -12.58
CA THR A 119 -1.75 1.46 -11.96
C THR A 119 -1.53 1.46 -10.45
N GLN A 120 -2.63 1.55 -9.70
CA GLN A 120 -2.64 1.45 -8.24
C GLN A 120 -3.35 0.18 -7.80
N LEU A 121 -2.75 -0.58 -6.89
CA LEU A 121 -3.39 -1.67 -6.18
C LEU A 121 -3.83 -1.18 -4.79
N LEU A 122 -5.07 -1.47 -4.41
CA LEU A 122 -5.67 -1.08 -3.12
C LEU A 122 -6.35 -2.29 -2.48
N GLY A 123 -6.01 -2.59 -1.22
CA GLY A 123 -6.89 -3.39 -0.38
C GLY A 123 -7.95 -2.52 0.29
N LEU A 124 -9.20 -2.97 0.27
CA LEU A 124 -10.35 -2.29 0.90
C LEU A 124 -10.60 -2.73 2.36
N GLY A 125 -9.58 -3.29 3.02
CA GLY A 125 -9.63 -3.65 4.44
C GLY A 125 -9.43 -2.45 5.38
N GLN A 126 -9.73 -2.63 6.65
CA GLN A 126 -9.27 -1.68 7.67
C GLN A 126 -7.78 -1.92 8.00
N PHE A 127 -7.32 -3.17 7.82
CA PHE A 127 -5.95 -3.64 8.01
C PHE A 127 -5.42 -4.31 6.74
N PRO A 128 -4.09 -4.32 6.51
CA PRO A 128 -3.49 -4.99 5.35
C PRO A 128 -3.84 -6.48 5.26
N ASP A 129 -3.89 -7.15 6.41
CA ASP A 129 -4.15 -8.59 6.50
C ASP A 129 -5.60 -9.00 6.22
N ASP A 130 -6.53 -8.04 6.12
CA ASP A 130 -7.90 -8.29 5.65
C ASP A 130 -7.91 -8.68 4.16
N VAL A 131 -6.88 -8.31 3.40
CA VAL A 131 -6.72 -8.57 1.95
C VAL A 131 -5.41 -9.31 1.73
N MET A 132 -5.45 -10.58 1.30
CA MET A 132 -4.25 -11.39 1.11
C MET A 132 -4.07 -11.85 -0.35
N LEU A 133 -3.01 -11.36 -1.00
CA LEU A 133 -2.56 -11.81 -2.32
C LEU A 133 -1.54 -12.94 -2.19
N GLN A 134 -1.95 -14.18 -2.47
CA GLN A 134 -1.07 -15.33 -2.60
C GLN A 134 -0.70 -15.52 -4.07
N GLY A 135 0.58 -15.35 -4.41
CA GLY A 135 1.05 -15.22 -5.80
C GLY A 135 2.17 -14.18 -5.94
N GLY A 136 2.18 -13.19 -5.05
CA GLY A 136 3.13 -12.08 -5.07
C GLY A 136 2.70 -10.90 -5.93
N ILE A 137 3.37 -9.77 -5.68
CA ILE A 137 3.39 -8.61 -6.57
C ILE A 137 4.79 -8.54 -7.21
N GLN A 138 4.85 -8.14 -8.47
CA GLN A 138 6.09 -8.01 -9.23
C GLN A 138 6.09 -6.72 -10.05
N VAL A 139 7.12 -5.89 -9.85
CA VAL A 139 7.59 -4.93 -10.85
C VAL A 139 8.96 -5.39 -11.32
N GLU A 140 9.07 -5.54 -12.64
CA GLU A 140 10.29 -5.84 -13.39
C GLU A 140 10.59 -4.66 -14.34
N ALA A 141 11.81 -4.60 -14.86
CA ALA A 141 12.30 -3.58 -15.79
C ALA A 141 12.63 -4.13 -17.19
N ARG A 142 12.32 -5.40 -17.48
CA ARG A 142 12.53 -6.06 -18.78
C ARG A 142 12.01 -5.28 -20.00
N TRP A 143 10.97 -4.44 -19.84
CA TRP A 143 10.45 -3.58 -20.91
C TRP A 143 11.47 -2.52 -21.38
N HIS A 144 12.50 -2.27 -20.58
CA HIS A 144 13.61 -1.36 -20.81
C HIS A 144 14.96 -2.01 -20.45
N GLU A 145 15.18 -3.25 -20.89
CA GLU A 145 16.49 -3.95 -20.79
C GLU A 145 17.02 -4.04 -19.34
N GLU A 146 16.13 -4.37 -18.40
CA GLU A 146 16.34 -4.41 -16.96
C GLU A 146 16.72 -3.07 -16.29
N ASP A 147 16.71 -1.95 -17.02
CA ASP A 147 16.89 -0.60 -16.45
C ASP A 147 15.57 -0.07 -15.82
N ALA A 148 15.51 -0.12 -14.48
CA ALA A 148 14.39 0.33 -13.69
C ALA A 148 14.37 1.86 -13.46
N THR A 149 15.32 2.65 -13.98
CA THR A 149 15.36 4.13 -13.83
C THR A 149 14.10 4.81 -14.35
N GLN A 150 13.31 4.14 -15.20
CA GLN A 150 12.07 4.65 -15.79
C GLN A 150 10.78 4.04 -15.19
N ASN A 151 10.86 3.13 -14.20
CA ASN A 151 9.69 2.49 -13.60
C ASN A 151 8.96 3.41 -12.60
N PHE A 152 8.23 4.39 -13.14
CA PHE A 152 7.50 5.42 -12.41
C PHE A 152 6.00 5.12 -12.20
N TRP A 153 5.33 6.03 -11.50
CA TRP A 153 3.88 6.27 -11.49
C TRP A 153 3.02 5.02 -11.24
N ARG A 154 3.24 4.31 -10.13
CA ARG A 154 2.44 3.14 -9.73
C ARG A 154 2.42 3.01 -8.22
N SER A 155 1.49 2.28 -7.62
CA SER A 155 1.45 2.15 -6.15
C SER A 155 0.75 0.90 -5.65
N VAL A 156 1.07 0.51 -4.42
CA VAL A 156 0.34 -0.54 -3.67
C VAL A 156 0.04 -0.01 -2.28
N GLU A 157 -1.20 -0.21 -1.84
CA GLU A 157 -1.68 0.30 -0.57
C GLU A 157 -2.60 -0.69 0.16
N ASN A 158 -2.40 -0.82 1.47
CA ASN A 158 -3.35 -1.42 2.43
C ASN A 158 -3.73 -2.89 2.12
N LEU A 159 -2.74 -3.72 1.81
CA LEU A 159 -2.93 -5.17 1.59
C LEU A 159 -1.74 -6.01 2.07
N SER A 160 -1.95 -7.30 2.24
CA SER A 160 -0.92 -8.30 2.52
C SER A 160 -0.60 -9.14 1.29
N VAL A 161 0.65 -9.58 1.18
CA VAL A 161 1.16 -10.33 0.03
C VAL A 161 2.09 -11.46 0.48
N THR A 162 1.82 -12.67 -0.01
CA THR A 162 2.68 -13.85 0.11
C THR A 162 3.25 -14.17 -1.27
N PRO A 163 4.54 -13.90 -1.54
CA PRO A 163 5.18 -14.23 -2.82
C PRO A 163 5.49 -15.72 -2.93
N ASP A 164 5.18 -16.36 -4.07
CA ASP A 164 5.34 -17.82 -4.26
C ASP A 164 6.80 -18.31 -4.13
N ASN A 165 7.76 -17.44 -4.45
CA ASN A 165 9.20 -17.67 -4.31
C ASN A 165 9.77 -17.10 -3.00
N GLY A 166 8.92 -16.63 -2.08
CA GLY A 166 9.33 -15.97 -0.84
C GLY A 166 9.97 -14.58 -1.00
N THR A 167 9.93 -13.96 -2.19
CA THR A 167 10.50 -12.62 -2.45
C THR A 167 9.60 -11.77 -3.35
N MET A 168 9.08 -10.66 -2.84
CA MET A 168 8.40 -9.64 -3.64
C MET A 168 9.44 -8.80 -4.39
N GLN A 169 9.29 -8.66 -5.71
CA GLN A 169 10.17 -7.81 -6.51
C GLN A 169 9.49 -6.47 -6.78
N TRP A 170 10.17 -5.37 -6.46
CA TRP A 170 9.67 -4.01 -6.59
C TRP A 170 10.74 -3.12 -7.26
N ALA A 171 11.12 -3.49 -8.49
CA ALA A 171 12.14 -2.81 -9.28
C ALA A 171 11.63 -1.46 -9.83
N VAL A 172 11.66 -0.42 -9.01
CA VAL A 172 11.04 0.89 -9.31
C VAL A 172 12.02 2.06 -9.25
N SER A 173 11.56 3.21 -9.75
CA SER A 173 12.18 4.52 -9.46
C SER A 173 11.20 5.46 -8.77
N GLN A 174 11.22 6.77 -9.05
CA GLN A 174 10.42 7.74 -8.29
C GLN A 174 8.91 7.64 -8.59
N ALA A 175 8.09 8.22 -7.69
CA ALA A 175 6.63 8.14 -7.73
C ALA A 175 6.07 6.71 -7.79
N ALA A 176 6.75 5.76 -7.13
CA ALA A 176 6.35 4.36 -6.99
C ALA A 176 6.19 3.90 -5.51
N PRO A 177 5.32 4.56 -4.70
CA PRO A 177 5.22 4.29 -3.27
C PRO A 177 4.61 2.92 -2.94
N LEU A 178 5.16 2.30 -1.91
CA LEU A 178 4.48 1.27 -1.12
C LEU A 178 4.03 1.89 0.20
N ARG A 179 2.75 1.74 0.53
CA ARG A 179 2.18 2.18 1.81
C ARG A 179 1.40 1.07 2.44
N ARG A 180 1.49 0.92 3.77
CA ARG A 180 0.57 0.08 4.52
C ARG A 180 0.50 -1.35 3.96
N ILE A 181 1.65 -1.90 3.53
CA ILE A 181 1.73 -3.24 2.95
C ILE A 181 2.31 -4.22 3.98
N HIS A 182 1.82 -5.46 3.97
CA HIS A 182 2.42 -6.56 4.71
C HIS A 182 3.03 -7.58 3.75
N VAL A 183 4.35 -7.54 3.57
CA VAL A 183 5.10 -8.49 2.75
C VAL A 183 5.52 -9.68 3.62
N ARG A 184 4.84 -10.81 3.43
CA ARG A 184 5.07 -12.08 4.14
C ARG A 184 6.22 -12.86 3.49
N GLY A 185 7.41 -12.26 3.52
CA GLY A 185 8.60 -12.73 2.83
C GLY A 185 9.67 -11.65 2.72
N ASN A 186 10.59 -11.84 1.78
CA ASN A 186 11.66 -10.89 1.46
C ASN A 186 11.18 -9.86 0.43
N MET A 187 11.98 -8.80 0.24
CA MET A 187 11.87 -7.88 -0.88
C MET A 187 13.19 -7.75 -1.64
N LEU A 188 13.11 -7.62 -2.97
CA LEU A 188 14.19 -7.17 -3.84
C LEU A 188 13.76 -5.89 -4.55
N LEU A 189 14.59 -4.85 -4.50
CA LEU A 189 14.23 -3.51 -5.00
C LEU A 189 14.80 -3.17 -6.38
N ASP A 190 15.54 -4.07 -7.04
CA ASP A 190 16.03 -3.93 -8.41
C ASP A 190 15.60 -5.10 -9.33
N ASP A 191 16.02 -5.06 -10.60
CA ASP A 191 15.87 -6.16 -11.54
C ASP A 191 17.24 -6.54 -12.09
N ASN A 192 17.67 -7.79 -11.83
CA ASN A 192 18.88 -8.41 -12.37
C ASN A 192 20.21 -7.60 -12.24
N GLY A 193 20.30 -6.63 -11.32
CA GLY A 193 21.44 -5.73 -11.21
C GLY A 193 21.50 -4.60 -12.27
N GLY A 194 20.40 -4.33 -12.98
CA GLY A 194 20.23 -3.13 -13.82
C GLY A 194 20.14 -1.84 -13.00
N TRP A 195 20.11 -0.68 -13.65
CA TRP A 195 20.06 0.61 -12.94
C TRP A 195 18.70 0.86 -12.29
N SER A 196 18.68 1.56 -11.14
CA SER A 196 17.44 1.82 -10.39
C SER A 196 17.56 3.06 -9.48
N SER A 197 16.50 3.86 -9.37
CA SER A 197 16.51 5.19 -8.71
C SER A 197 15.22 5.46 -7.91
N GLY A 198 14.86 4.51 -7.05
CA GLY A 198 13.77 4.61 -6.09
C GLY A 198 14.08 5.59 -4.94
N GLY A 199 13.33 5.55 -3.84
CA GLY A 199 12.10 4.79 -3.64
C GLY A 199 11.52 5.08 -2.26
N PHE A 200 10.28 4.66 -2.03
CA PHE A 200 9.54 5.06 -0.84
C PHE A 200 8.69 3.92 -0.26
N ILE A 201 8.92 3.61 1.02
CA ILE A 201 8.13 2.66 1.82
C ILE A 201 7.66 3.35 3.10
N ALA A 202 6.35 3.31 3.40
CA ALA A 202 5.77 3.85 4.62
C ALA A 202 4.73 2.93 5.27
N ASP A 203 4.57 3.01 6.59
CA ASP A 203 3.54 2.29 7.37
C ASP A 203 3.55 0.76 7.13
N SER A 204 4.70 0.14 6.79
CA SER A 204 4.72 -1.22 6.22
C SER A 204 5.46 -2.26 7.07
N LEU A 205 5.03 -3.51 6.96
CA LEU A 205 5.67 -4.68 7.58
C LEU A 205 6.28 -5.56 6.51
N ILE A 206 7.57 -5.84 6.62
CA ILE A 206 8.27 -6.83 5.80
C ILE A 206 8.83 -7.88 6.77
N ASP A 207 8.31 -9.10 6.72
CA ASP A 207 8.65 -10.16 7.69
C ASP A 207 10.14 -10.53 7.69
N GLN A 208 10.78 -10.47 6.51
CA GLN A 208 12.16 -10.94 6.30
C GLN A 208 13.05 -9.79 5.83
N GLN A 209 13.97 -10.05 4.90
CA GLN A 209 14.96 -9.08 4.46
C GLN A 209 14.46 -8.22 3.28
N ILE A 210 14.71 -6.91 3.35
CA ILE A 210 14.76 -6.06 2.16
C ILE A 210 16.20 -6.02 1.64
N ASN A 211 16.42 -6.39 0.39
CA ASN A 211 17.67 -6.16 -0.33
C ASN A 211 17.48 -4.99 -1.30
N SER A 212 18.28 -3.93 -1.13
CA SER A 212 18.19 -2.75 -2.01
C SER A 212 18.63 -3.03 -3.44
N GLY A 213 19.42 -4.07 -3.69
CA GLY A 213 20.07 -4.26 -4.97
C GLY A 213 20.89 -3.02 -5.36
N THR A 214 20.85 -2.65 -6.64
CA THR A 214 21.55 -1.47 -7.19
C THR A 214 20.99 -0.11 -6.78
N GLN A 215 19.87 -0.05 -6.07
CA GLN A 215 19.11 1.19 -5.83
C GLN A 215 19.98 2.34 -5.36
N GLN A 216 20.01 3.43 -6.13
CA GLN A 216 20.82 4.62 -5.87
C GLN A 216 20.54 5.20 -4.47
N GLN A 217 19.25 5.34 -4.13
CA GLN A 217 18.80 5.80 -2.83
C GLN A 217 17.44 5.18 -2.44
N TRP A 218 17.07 5.29 -1.17
CA TRP A 218 15.73 4.90 -0.69
C TRP A 218 15.33 5.66 0.58
N LEU A 219 14.03 5.87 0.80
CA LEU A 219 13.46 6.34 2.06
C LEU A 219 12.43 5.33 2.59
N THR A 220 12.70 4.76 3.75
CA THR A 220 11.77 3.89 4.49
C THR A 220 11.38 4.60 5.79
N ARG A 221 10.07 4.71 6.09
CA ARG A 221 9.60 5.32 7.35
C ARG A 221 8.46 4.56 8.03
N ASN A 222 8.29 4.74 9.35
CA ASN A 222 7.21 4.12 10.16
C ASN A 222 6.95 2.64 9.80
N SER A 223 8.01 1.87 9.62
CA SER A 223 7.92 0.51 9.10
C SER A 223 8.63 -0.46 10.04
N THR A 224 8.30 -1.73 9.92
CA THR A 224 8.99 -2.83 10.62
C THR A 224 9.57 -3.75 9.55
N VAL A 225 10.87 -4.03 9.61
CA VAL A 225 11.52 -4.99 8.72
C VAL A 225 12.09 -6.17 9.52
N GLY A 226 12.28 -7.33 8.91
CA GLY A 226 13.09 -8.40 9.49
C GLY A 226 14.58 -8.03 9.46
N SER A 227 15.05 -7.51 8.32
CA SER A 227 16.35 -6.81 8.19
C SER A 227 16.42 -5.97 6.91
N TRP A 228 17.45 -5.13 6.79
CA TRP A 228 17.85 -4.50 5.53
C TRP A 228 19.25 -4.97 5.13
N THR A 229 19.50 -5.12 3.82
CA THR A 229 20.83 -5.33 3.26
C THR A 229 21.05 -4.49 2.00
N ASN A 230 22.33 -4.28 1.69
CA ASN A 230 22.84 -3.54 0.54
C ASN A 230 22.55 -2.02 0.55
N ALA A 231 23.42 -1.28 -0.13
CA ALA A 231 23.44 0.18 -0.17
C ALA A 231 24.20 0.68 -1.42
N ASN A 232 23.78 1.83 -1.98
CA ASN A 232 24.52 2.50 -3.05
C ASN A 232 24.99 3.90 -2.60
N TRP A 233 24.14 4.94 -2.68
CA TRP A 233 24.53 6.31 -2.32
C TRP A 233 23.88 6.82 -1.03
N ASN A 234 22.61 6.50 -0.77
CA ASN A 234 21.90 6.98 0.43
C ASN A 234 20.64 6.17 0.77
N MET A 235 20.67 5.35 1.82
CA MET A 235 19.44 4.73 2.37
C MET A 235 19.05 5.42 3.67
N VAL A 236 17.82 5.95 3.72
CA VAL A 236 17.31 6.74 4.84
C VAL A 236 16.20 5.98 5.56
N PHE A 237 16.30 5.88 6.87
CA PHE A 237 15.37 5.18 7.76
C PHE A 237 14.85 6.14 8.82
N VAL A 238 13.53 6.34 8.90
CA VAL A 238 12.92 7.30 9.86
C VAL A 238 11.79 6.62 10.64
N GLY A 239 11.95 6.40 11.93
CA GLY A 239 10.96 5.66 12.72
C GLY A 239 10.81 4.20 12.29
N VAL A 240 11.89 3.54 11.85
CA VAL A 240 11.87 2.15 11.37
C VAL A 240 12.32 1.21 12.49
N LYS A 241 11.48 0.22 12.82
CA LYS A 241 11.87 -0.90 13.70
C LYS A 241 12.76 -1.85 12.93
N ASN A 242 13.88 -2.24 13.56
CA ASN A 242 14.94 -3.07 12.98
C ASN A 242 15.60 -2.43 11.72
N ALA A 243 15.73 -1.09 11.70
CA ALA A 243 16.62 -0.41 10.78
C ALA A 243 18.04 -1.01 10.85
N PRO A 244 18.84 -0.95 9.76
CA PRO A 244 20.25 -1.32 9.84
C PRO A 244 21.02 -0.32 10.72
N ASP A 245 22.26 -0.65 11.08
CA ASP A 245 23.11 0.23 11.87
C ASP A 245 23.51 1.50 11.11
N GLY A 246 23.28 2.66 11.72
CA GLY A 246 23.61 3.99 11.18
C GLY A 246 24.90 4.61 11.74
N GLU A 247 25.56 4.00 12.74
CA GLU A 247 26.76 4.56 13.39
C GLU A 247 28.00 4.57 12.47
N HIS A 248 27.91 3.98 11.28
CA HIS A 248 29.04 3.78 10.36
C HIS A 248 28.95 4.60 9.06
N TRP A 249 28.08 5.62 9.01
CA TRP A 249 28.07 6.59 7.90
C TRP A 249 29.47 7.21 7.70
N PRO A 250 30.03 7.26 6.46
CA PRO A 250 29.36 7.08 5.16
C PRO A 250 29.49 5.67 4.54
N THR A 251 29.91 4.63 5.28
CA THR A 251 30.13 3.30 4.71
C THR A 251 29.78 2.18 5.71
N PRO A 252 28.57 1.58 5.62
CA PRO A 252 27.53 1.83 4.62
C PRO A 252 26.88 3.23 4.72
N PRO A 253 26.38 3.79 3.60
CA PRO A 253 25.64 5.05 3.62
C PRO A 253 24.19 4.85 4.11
N TYR A 254 24.05 4.54 5.39
CA TYR A 254 22.77 4.42 6.10
C TYR A 254 22.54 5.64 7.01
N THR A 255 21.52 6.44 6.72
CA THR A 255 21.06 7.52 7.61
C THR A 255 19.89 7.01 8.44
N VAL A 256 20.04 6.90 9.75
CA VAL A 256 19.02 6.33 10.65
C VAL A 256 18.56 7.36 11.67
N VAL A 257 17.25 7.60 11.72
CA VAL A 257 16.57 8.47 12.68
C VAL A 257 15.56 7.61 13.44
N GLU A 258 15.75 7.48 14.75
CA GLU A 258 15.04 6.51 15.61
C GLU A 258 13.50 6.61 15.50
N LYS A 259 12.98 7.82 15.31
CA LYS A 259 11.55 8.16 15.33
C LYS A 259 11.19 9.16 14.25
N THR A 260 9.97 9.09 13.71
CA THR A 260 9.40 10.16 12.86
C THR A 260 8.84 11.26 13.77
N PRO A 261 9.37 12.50 13.75
CA PRO A 261 9.00 13.50 14.76
C PRO A 261 7.54 13.96 14.70
N LEU A 262 6.98 14.07 13.50
CA LEU A 262 5.58 14.42 13.24
C LEU A 262 5.11 13.75 11.95
N VAL A 263 3.95 13.11 11.99
CA VAL A 263 3.41 12.33 10.86
C VAL A 263 1.89 12.23 10.92
N ARG A 264 1.27 12.13 9.75
CA ARG A 264 -0.08 11.58 9.56
C ARG A 264 0.07 10.52 8.48
N GLU A 265 -0.52 9.33 8.65
CA GLU A 265 -0.53 8.38 7.53
C GLU A 265 -1.58 8.79 6.49
N LYS A 266 -1.37 8.40 5.22
CA LYS A 266 -2.22 8.84 4.11
C LYS A 266 -3.66 8.33 4.30
N PRO A 267 -4.70 9.16 4.05
CA PRO A 267 -6.06 8.66 3.95
C PRO A 267 -6.21 7.57 2.87
N PHE A 268 -6.99 6.54 3.17
CA PHE A 268 -7.20 5.40 2.27
C PHE A 268 -8.67 4.98 2.19
N LEU A 269 -9.04 4.39 1.06
CA LEU A 269 -10.38 3.89 0.78
C LEU A 269 -10.53 2.46 1.33
N THR A 270 -11.59 2.21 2.11
CA THR A 270 -11.91 0.93 2.74
C THR A 270 -13.42 0.66 2.63
N ILE A 271 -13.85 -0.57 2.93
CA ILE A 271 -15.26 -0.87 3.23
C ILE A 271 -15.46 -1.21 4.71
N ASP A 272 -16.69 -1.07 5.20
CA ASP A 272 -17.10 -1.56 6.51
C ASP A 272 -17.61 -3.03 6.45
N GLY A 273 -17.96 -3.58 7.62
CA GLY A 273 -18.53 -4.94 7.74
C GLY A 273 -19.92 -5.12 7.11
N THR A 274 -20.55 -4.06 6.60
CA THR A 274 -21.80 -4.15 5.82
C THR A 274 -21.54 -4.12 4.31
N GLY A 275 -20.34 -3.75 3.88
CA GLY A 275 -19.97 -3.52 2.48
C GLY A 275 -20.07 -2.05 2.04
N ALA A 276 -20.33 -1.11 2.96
CA ALA A 276 -20.39 0.31 2.66
C ALA A 276 -18.98 0.89 2.52
N TYR A 277 -18.75 1.68 1.46
CA TYR A 277 -17.45 2.31 1.20
C TYR A 277 -17.28 3.58 2.05
N GLN A 278 -16.05 3.81 2.51
CA GLN A 278 -15.67 4.91 3.39
C GLN A 278 -14.18 5.23 3.25
N VAL A 279 -13.76 6.45 3.60
CA VAL A 279 -12.35 6.82 3.67
C VAL A 279 -11.93 6.89 5.13
N PHE A 280 -10.90 6.13 5.49
CA PHE A 280 -10.26 6.26 6.79
C PHE A 280 -9.21 7.37 6.73
N VAL A 281 -9.21 8.27 7.71
CA VAL A 281 -8.28 9.38 7.86
C VAL A 281 -7.47 9.15 9.15
N PRO A 282 -6.20 8.68 9.03
CA PRO A 282 -5.34 8.48 10.19
C PRO A 282 -5.14 9.77 11.01
N ALA A 283 -4.98 9.59 12.33
CA ALA A 283 -4.68 10.68 13.24
C ALA A 283 -3.27 11.27 12.99
N LEU A 284 -3.07 12.48 13.51
CA LEU A 284 -1.74 13.08 13.60
C LEU A 284 -1.00 12.49 14.81
N HIS A 285 0.25 12.10 14.63
CA HIS A 285 1.10 11.52 15.65
C HIS A 285 2.48 12.18 15.69
N THR A 286 3.10 12.21 16.87
CA THR A 286 4.50 12.62 17.07
C THR A 286 5.34 11.43 17.51
N ASP A 287 6.65 11.53 17.30
CA ASP A 287 7.67 10.60 17.83
C ASP A 287 7.39 9.11 17.56
N THR A 288 6.87 8.77 16.37
CA THR A 288 6.43 7.41 16.03
C THR A 288 7.56 6.51 15.58
N GLN A 289 7.43 5.21 15.85
CA GLN A 289 8.33 4.18 15.34
C GLN A 289 7.55 2.88 15.05
N GLY A 290 7.81 2.28 13.89
CA GLY A 290 7.09 1.13 13.35
C GLY A 290 5.71 1.48 12.79
N ILE A 291 4.99 0.44 12.38
CA ILE A 291 3.68 0.53 11.73
C ILE A 291 2.57 1.09 12.65
N SER A 292 1.66 1.88 12.09
CA SER A 292 0.48 2.45 12.78
C SER A 292 -0.55 1.39 13.18
N TRP A 293 -0.56 0.25 12.47
CA TRP A 293 -1.56 -0.80 12.57
C TRP A 293 -1.08 -2.04 13.37
N GLN A 294 -0.05 -1.87 14.22
CA GLN A 294 0.37 -2.92 15.17
C GLN A 294 -0.69 -3.18 16.28
N GLN A 295 -1.67 -2.30 16.43
CA GLN A 295 -2.78 -2.45 17.38
C GLN A 295 -4.09 -2.71 16.63
N ALA A 296 -4.99 -3.48 17.26
CA ALA A 296 -6.33 -3.80 16.71
C ALA A 296 -7.28 -2.59 16.58
N HIS A 297 -6.84 -1.39 16.92
CA HIS A 297 -7.54 -0.14 16.68
C HIS A 297 -6.53 0.94 16.25
N VAL A 298 -6.67 1.47 15.03
CA VAL A 298 -5.85 2.58 14.54
C VAL A 298 -6.55 3.90 14.89
N ALA A 299 -5.82 4.88 15.42
CA ALA A 299 -6.37 6.18 15.70
C ALA A 299 -6.65 6.97 14.40
N GLY A 300 -7.85 7.52 14.26
CA GLY A 300 -8.29 8.25 13.08
C GLY A 300 -9.80 8.49 13.07
N GLU A 301 -10.29 8.99 11.93
CA GLU A 301 -11.69 9.26 11.66
C GLU A 301 -12.15 8.48 10.41
N THR A 302 -13.41 8.01 10.41
CA THR A 302 -14.01 7.29 9.27
C THR A 302 -15.06 8.17 8.61
N LEU A 303 -14.83 8.54 7.36
CA LEU A 303 -15.68 9.43 6.58
C LEU A 303 -16.48 8.61 5.55
N PRO A 304 -17.82 8.48 5.67
CA PRO A 304 -18.61 7.70 4.73
C PRO A 304 -18.60 8.35 3.35
N LEU A 305 -18.58 7.55 2.27
CA LEU A 305 -18.36 8.08 0.92
C LEU A 305 -19.48 9.00 0.41
N SER A 306 -20.64 9.03 1.09
CA SER A 306 -21.69 10.03 0.88
C SER A 306 -21.27 11.48 1.20
N GLN A 307 -20.18 11.68 1.95
CA GLN A 307 -19.55 12.98 2.19
C GLN A 307 -18.57 13.39 1.07
N PHE A 308 -18.24 12.50 0.15
CA PHE A 308 -17.33 12.75 -0.96
C PHE A 308 -18.09 13.11 -2.25
N TYR A 309 -17.43 13.89 -3.10
CA TYR A 309 -17.73 14.01 -4.51
C TYR A 309 -16.85 13.04 -5.28
N ILE A 310 -17.46 12.08 -5.99
CA ILE A 310 -16.76 11.10 -6.81
C ILE A 310 -16.62 11.67 -8.22
N ALA A 311 -15.59 12.48 -8.43
CA ALA A 311 -15.34 13.13 -9.71
C ALA A 311 -14.84 12.10 -10.74
N LYS A 312 -15.19 12.32 -12.02
CA LYS A 312 -14.81 11.47 -13.17
C LYS A 312 -14.30 12.32 -14.33
N ALA A 313 -13.04 12.16 -14.70
CA ALA A 313 -12.35 12.97 -15.71
C ALA A 313 -13.06 13.07 -17.09
N ALA A 314 -13.93 12.13 -17.43
CA ALA A 314 -14.69 12.12 -18.69
C ALA A 314 -15.94 13.02 -18.71
N VAL A 315 -16.42 13.49 -17.55
CA VAL A 315 -17.66 14.28 -17.42
C VAL A 315 -17.53 15.48 -16.48
N ASP A 316 -16.61 15.43 -15.53
CA ASP A 316 -16.44 16.49 -14.53
C ASP A 316 -15.58 17.65 -15.00
N THR A 317 -15.91 18.82 -14.46
CA THR A 317 -15.26 20.09 -14.75
C THR A 317 -14.75 20.72 -13.46
N ALA A 318 -13.87 21.71 -13.58
CA ALA A 318 -13.49 22.52 -12.43
C ALA A 318 -14.70 23.19 -11.75
N ASP A 319 -15.79 23.48 -12.48
CA ASP A 319 -17.01 24.06 -11.90
C ASP A 319 -17.84 23.07 -11.10
N SER A 320 -18.04 21.83 -11.59
CA SER A 320 -18.76 20.80 -10.82
C SER A 320 -18.00 20.41 -9.55
N ILE A 321 -16.67 20.25 -9.66
CA ILE A 321 -15.79 19.95 -8.53
C ILE A 321 -15.75 21.11 -7.52
N ASN A 322 -15.59 22.36 -7.96
CA ASN A 322 -15.60 23.53 -7.05
C ASN A 322 -16.98 23.76 -6.41
N THR A 323 -18.08 23.45 -7.10
CA THR A 323 -19.43 23.50 -6.50
C THR A 323 -19.55 22.49 -5.36
N ALA A 324 -19.01 21.28 -5.52
CA ALA A 324 -19.01 20.28 -4.46
C ALA A 324 -18.09 20.66 -3.28
N LEU A 325 -16.86 21.12 -3.55
CA LEU A 325 -15.91 21.57 -2.52
C LEU A 325 -16.45 22.76 -1.70
N SER A 326 -17.03 23.76 -2.36
CA SER A 326 -17.65 24.92 -1.68
C SER A 326 -18.92 24.53 -0.91
N GLY A 327 -19.65 23.50 -1.37
CA GLY A 327 -20.72 22.83 -0.64
C GLY A 327 -20.26 21.90 0.50
N GLY A 328 -18.98 21.90 0.86
CA GLY A 328 -18.43 21.14 2.00
C GLY A 328 -18.21 19.65 1.73
N LYS A 329 -18.22 19.20 0.46
CA LYS A 329 -17.83 17.83 0.12
C LYS A 329 -16.30 17.66 0.15
N HIS A 330 -15.87 16.49 0.57
CA HIS A 330 -14.53 15.98 0.25
C HIS A 330 -14.46 15.56 -1.23
N LEU A 331 -13.27 15.33 -1.77
CA LEU A 331 -13.08 15.00 -3.18
C LEU A 331 -12.37 13.66 -3.36
N LEU A 332 -12.98 12.78 -4.15
CA LEU A 332 -12.37 11.55 -4.64
C LEU A 332 -12.23 11.65 -6.16
N LEU A 333 -11.00 11.79 -6.66
CA LEU A 333 -10.68 11.81 -8.08
C LEU A 333 -10.52 10.35 -8.55
N THR A 334 -11.44 9.86 -9.36
CA THR A 334 -11.30 8.52 -9.98
C THR A 334 -10.21 8.54 -11.08
N PRO A 335 -9.66 7.40 -11.51
CA PRO A 335 -8.50 7.36 -12.38
C PRO A 335 -8.76 8.01 -13.75
N GLY A 336 -8.02 9.07 -14.06
CA GLY A 336 -8.09 9.79 -15.34
C GLY A 336 -7.27 11.08 -15.35
N ILE A 337 -7.29 11.79 -16.48
CA ILE A 337 -6.67 13.12 -16.65
C ILE A 337 -7.75 14.20 -16.68
N TYR A 338 -7.86 14.96 -15.59
CA TYR A 338 -8.80 16.06 -15.43
C TYR A 338 -8.24 17.31 -16.11
N THR A 339 -8.91 17.77 -17.16
CA THR A 339 -8.52 18.98 -17.91
C THR A 339 -9.17 20.21 -17.28
N LEU A 340 -8.35 21.13 -16.74
CA LEU A 340 -8.80 22.23 -15.89
C LEU A 340 -8.58 23.59 -16.56
N ASN A 341 -9.67 24.32 -16.85
CA ASN A 341 -9.62 25.68 -17.39
C ASN A 341 -9.54 26.78 -16.30
N LYS A 342 -9.66 26.40 -15.02
CA LYS A 342 -9.51 27.24 -13.83
C LYS A 342 -9.07 26.34 -12.65
N PRO A 343 -8.56 26.89 -11.53
CA PRO A 343 -8.10 26.10 -10.40
C PRO A 343 -9.23 25.35 -9.70
N LEU A 344 -8.93 24.15 -9.19
CA LEU A 344 -9.69 23.58 -8.08
C LEU A 344 -9.40 24.38 -6.80
N GLN A 345 -10.44 24.69 -6.01
CA GLN A 345 -10.34 25.55 -4.83
C GLN A 345 -10.74 24.79 -3.57
N VAL A 346 -9.75 24.49 -2.72
CA VAL A 346 -9.95 23.83 -1.42
C VAL A 346 -9.88 24.87 -0.32
N THR A 347 -11.04 25.43 0.03
CA THR A 347 -11.17 26.54 0.99
C THR A 347 -11.69 26.12 2.37
N GLN A 348 -12.24 24.91 2.50
CA GLN A 348 -12.77 24.39 3.76
C GLN A 348 -11.70 23.62 4.54
N PRO A 349 -11.54 23.85 5.86
CA PRO A 349 -10.60 23.12 6.70
C PRO A 349 -10.97 21.63 6.75
N ASN A 350 -9.98 20.80 7.10
CA ASN A 350 -10.07 19.34 7.16
C ASN A 350 -10.39 18.58 5.86
N THR A 351 -10.66 19.27 4.75
CA THR A 351 -11.02 18.65 3.46
C THR A 351 -10.04 17.55 3.04
N VAL A 352 -10.56 16.36 2.73
CA VAL A 352 -9.80 15.28 2.08
C VAL A 352 -9.91 15.42 0.56
N VAL A 353 -8.79 15.35 -0.13
CA VAL A 353 -8.70 15.20 -1.59
C VAL A 353 -7.85 13.97 -1.89
N LEU A 354 -8.48 12.90 -2.35
CA LEU A 354 -7.82 11.62 -2.63
C LEU A 354 -7.92 11.28 -4.12
N GLY A 355 -6.78 11.01 -4.76
CA GLY A 355 -6.69 10.47 -6.11
C GLY A 355 -6.55 8.95 -6.09
N LEU A 356 -7.22 8.29 -7.04
CA LEU A 356 -7.09 6.85 -7.31
C LEU A 356 -6.40 6.64 -8.66
N GLY A 357 -5.54 5.63 -8.76
CA GLY A 357 -4.92 5.21 -10.04
C GLY A 357 -4.02 6.28 -10.68
N ILE A 358 -3.32 7.06 -9.85
CA ILE A 358 -2.50 8.21 -10.27
C ILE A 358 -3.35 9.26 -11.04
N ALA A 359 -4.50 9.61 -10.46
CA ALA A 359 -5.39 10.66 -10.95
C ALA A 359 -4.59 11.95 -11.22
N THR A 360 -4.75 12.48 -12.43
CA THR A 360 -3.88 13.54 -12.96
C THR A 360 -4.65 14.83 -13.16
N LEU A 361 -4.20 15.94 -12.59
CA LEU A 361 -4.76 17.28 -12.80
C LEU A 361 -3.90 18.05 -13.82
N LYS A 362 -4.52 18.51 -14.91
CA LYS A 362 -3.85 19.21 -16.01
C LYS A 362 -4.48 20.58 -16.27
N PRO A 363 -3.82 21.70 -15.90
CA PRO A 363 -4.29 23.03 -16.26
C PRO A 363 -4.07 23.28 -17.76
N VAL A 364 -4.96 24.05 -18.39
CA VAL A 364 -4.86 24.35 -19.85
C VAL A 364 -5.04 25.82 -20.21
N ALA A 365 -5.44 26.68 -19.27
CA ALA A 365 -5.55 28.13 -19.51
C ALA A 365 -4.30 28.94 -19.10
N GLY A 366 -3.25 28.28 -18.58
CA GLY A 366 -2.18 28.93 -17.81
C GLY A 366 -2.59 29.18 -16.34
N ASN A 367 -3.68 28.57 -15.91
CA ASN A 367 -4.22 28.64 -14.56
C ASN A 367 -3.47 27.74 -13.58
N VAL A 368 -3.49 28.07 -12.29
CA VAL A 368 -3.17 27.12 -11.22
C VAL A 368 -4.09 25.89 -11.35
N ALA A 369 -3.59 24.69 -11.09
CA ALA A 369 -4.39 23.46 -11.15
C ALA A 369 -5.19 23.26 -9.86
N MET A 370 -4.57 23.49 -8.70
CA MET A 370 -5.24 23.49 -7.40
C MET A 370 -4.67 24.58 -6.49
N SER A 371 -5.56 25.31 -5.82
CA SER A 371 -5.22 26.16 -4.69
C SER A 371 -5.88 25.62 -3.42
N ILE A 372 -5.08 25.47 -2.36
CA ILE A 372 -5.51 25.18 -1.00
C ILE A 372 -5.34 26.47 -0.20
N ALA A 373 -6.40 26.93 0.47
CA ALA A 373 -6.35 28.16 1.28
C ALA A 373 -5.49 27.98 2.54
N ASP A 374 -5.16 29.07 3.24
CA ASP A 374 -4.42 29.05 4.53
C ASP A 374 -5.29 28.52 5.69
N VAL A 375 -5.70 27.24 5.62
CA VAL A 375 -6.65 26.58 6.52
C VAL A 375 -6.11 25.25 7.08
N ASP A 376 -6.59 24.89 8.27
CA ASP A 376 -6.18 23.69 8.98
C ASP A 376 -6.49 22.37 8.23
N GLY A 377 -5.53 21.45 8.27
CA GLY A 377 -5.80 20.02 8.18
C GLY A 377 -6.29 19.47 6.85
N VAL A 378 -6.07 20.16 5.72
CA VAL A 378 -6.38 19.59 4.39
C VAL A 378 -5.48 18.38 4.13
N LYS A 379 -6.02 17.28 3.62
CA LYS A 379 -5.23 16.07 3.28
C LYS A 379 -5.31 15.83 1.78
N LEU A 380 -4.22 16.06 1.05
CA LEU A 380 -4.10 15.80 -0.38
C LEU A 380 -3.27 14.52 -0.60
N GLY A 381 -3.84 13.52 -1.26
CA GLY A 381 -3.23 12.21 -1.43
C GLY A 381 -3.32 11.66 -2.86
N GLY A 382 -2.23 11.16 -3.43
CA GLY A 382 -2.24 10.34 -4.66
C GLY A 382 -2.57 11.08 -5.95
N VAL A 383 -2.06 12.31 -6.13
CA VAL A 383 -2.38 13.18 -7.28
C VAL A 383 -1.13 13.58 -8.05
N LEU A 384 -1.18 13.43 -9.37
CA LEU A 384 -0.17 13.94 -10.31
C LEU A 384 -0.61 15.29 -10.89
N PHE A 385 0.21 16.32 -10.76
CA PHE A 385 0.06 17.62 -11.39
C PHE A 385 0.87 17.65 -12.70
N ASP A 386 0.18 17.60 -13.84
CA ASP A 386 0.81 17.51 -15.17
C ASP A 386 0.67 18.86 -15.90
N ALA A 387 1.77 19.53 -16.18
CA ALA A 387 1.75 20.89 -16.72
C ALA A 387 1.07 20.98 -18.10
N GLY A 388 0.35 22.08 -18.32
CA GLY A 388 -0.21 22.45 -19.62
C GLY A 388 0.80 23.13 -20.54
N GLU A 389 0.48 23.18 -21.83
CA GLU A 389 1.29 23.89 -22.84
C GLU A 389 1.47 25.38 -22.49
N LYS A 390 0.38 26.02 -22.04
CA LYS A 390 0.43 27.39 -21.51
C LYS A 390 1.07 27.40 -20.13
N ASN A 391 2.09 28.25 -19.96
CA ASN A 391 2.76 28.42 -18.67
C ASN A 391 1.76 28.72 -17.55
N SER A 392 1.82 27.93 -16.50
CA SER A 392 1.09 28.19 -15.25
C SER A 392 2.07 28.75 -14.22
N ASP A 393 1.75 29.87 -13.58
CA ASP A 393 2.66 30.51 -12.61
C ASP A 393 3.00 29.56 -11.45
N VAL A 394 2.01 28.78 -11.00
CA VAL A 394 2.20 27.63 -10.11
C VAL A 394 1.20 26.51 -10.44
N LEU A 395 1.54 25.22 -10.27
CA LEU A 395 0.59 24.11 -10.44
C LEU A 395 -0.23 23.84 -9.17
N LEU A 396 0.42 23.70 -8.01
CA LEU A 396 -0.20 23.58 -6.68
C LEU A 396 0.22 24.73 -5.76
N GLN A 397 -0.77 25.47 -5.24
CA GLN A 397 -0.55 26.50 -4.22
C GLN A 397 -1.17 26.08 -2.88
N ILE A 398 -0.47 26.32 -1.78
CA ILE A 398 -0.93 26.03 -0.41
C ILE A 398 -0.71 27.28 0.45
N GLY A 399 -1.80 27.94 0.82
CA GLY A 399 -1.80 29.30 1.37
C GLY A 399 -1.61 30.34 0.26
N GLU A 400 -2.44 31.37 0.26
CA GLU A 400 -2.45 32.43 -0.75
C GLU A 400 -1.16 33.27 -0.71
N HIS A 401 -0.59 33.47 0.47
CA HIS A 401 0.62 34.25 0.73
C HIS A 401 1.28 33.79 2.04
N LYS A 402 2.56 34.12 2.27
CA LYS A 402 3.27 33.70 3.48
C LYS A 402 2.70 34.40 4.73
N GLY A 403 1.83 33.70 5.46
CA GLY A 403 1.20 34.16 6.69
C GLY A 403 1.95 33.77 7.98
N ALA A 404 1.46 34.31 9.10
CA ALA A 404 1.91 33.98 10.46
C ALA A 404 0.98 32.99 11.18
N VAL A 405 -0.07 32.50 10.51
CA VAL A 405 -1.01 31.51 11.06
C VAL A 405 -0.28 30.18 11.30
N SER A 406 -0.50 29.54 12.44
CA SER A 406 0.13 28.26 12.79
C SER A 406 -0.89 27.12 12.78
N HIS A 407 -0.70 26.18 11.86
CA HIS A 407 -1.49 24.95 11.75
C HIS A 407 -0.86 23.77 12.52
N ALA A 408 0.02 24.02 13.50
CA ALA A 408 0.86 22.98 14.12
C ALA A 408 0.08 21.79 14.70
N ASN A 409 -1.12 22.03 15.25
CA ASN A 409 -1.97 21.01 15.86
C ASN A 409 -2.78 20.20 14.83
N ASN A 410 -2.96 20.72 13.62
CA ASN A 410 -3.70 20.06 12.54
C ASN A 410 -3.14 20.53 11.19
N PRO A 411 -1.92 20.12 10.81
CA PRO A 411 -1.29 20.59 9.60
C PRO A 411 -1.95 19.99 8.38
N THR A 412 -1.94 20.76 7.29
CA THR A 412 -2.22 20.26 5.94
C THR A 412 -1.14 19.26 5.53
N THR A 413 -1.52 18.13 4.96
CA THR A 413 -0.61 17.02 4.64
C THR A 413 -0.70 16.62 3.17
N LEU A 414 0.45 16.35 2.57
CA LEU A 414 0.64 16.00 1.16
C LEU A 414 1.26 14.61 1.08
N HIS A 415 0.55 13.66 0.47
CA HIS A 415 1.02 12.29 0.35
C HIS A 415 1.01 11.83 -1.11
N ASP A 416 2.11 11.31 -1.63
CA ASP A 416 2.19 10.84 -3.03
C ASP A 416 1.74 11.93 -4.02
N VAL A 417 2.23 13.15 -3.81
CA VAL A 417 1.90 14.33 -4.61
C VAL A 417 3.04 14.58 -5.59
N PHE A 418 2.75 14.34 -6.87
CA PHE A 418 3.75 14.30 -7.93
C PHE A 418 3.55 15.44 -8.92
N PHE A 419 4.62 15.90 -9.57
CA PHE A 419 4.58 16.97 -10.56
C PHE A 419 5.37 16.57 -11.81
N ARG A 420 4.84 16.92 -12.98
CA ARG A 420 5.49 16.72 -14.28
C ARG A 420 5.41 17.99 -15.12
N VAL A 421 6.55 18.44 -15.64
CA VAL A 421 6.66 19.64 -16.50
C VAL A 421 7.32 19.29 -17.84
N GLY A 422 6.76 18.29 -18.53
CA GLY A 422 7.29 17.78 -19.80
C GLY A 422 6.94 16.31 -20.06
N GLY A 423 7.74 15.63 -20.88
CA GLY A 423 7.63 14.20 -21.17
C GLY A 423 6.44 13.85 -22.08
N ALA A 424 5.23 13.80 -21.52
CA ALA A 424 4.03 13.36 -22.25
C ALA A 424 3.52 14.37 -23.29
N ALA A 425 3.83 15.66 -23.10
CA ALA A 425 3.46 16.76 -23.97
C ALA A 425 4.37 17.97 -23.68
N VAL A 426 4.20 19.06 -24.43
CA VAL A 426 4.70 20.38 -24.01
C VAL A 426 3.99 20.75 -22.69
N GLY A 427 4.77 20.99 -21.64
CA GLY A 427 4.30 21.40 -20.33
C GLY A 427 5.17 22.53 -19.80
N ASN A 428 4.55 23.61 -19.32
CA ASN A 428 5.25 24.80 -18.82
C ASN A 428 4.67 25.22 -17.46
N ALA A 429 5.54 25.45 -16.49
CA ALA A 429 5.20 26.07 -15.22
C ALA A 429 6.39 26.86 -14.66
N THR A 430 6.13 28.02 -14.05
CA THR A 430 7.17 28.82 -13.38
C THR A 430 7.53 28.21 -12.02
N HIS A 431 6.53 27.72 -11.30
CA HIS A 431 6.70 26.91 -10.09
C HIS A 431 5.85 25.63 -10.20
N SER A 432 6.37 24.49 -9.75
CA SER A 432 5.52 23.28 -9.62
C SER A 432 4.63 23.36 -8.37
N VAL A 433 5.21 23.73 -7.24
CA VAL A 433 4.50 23.89 -5.96
C VAL A 433 5.00 25.11 -5.20
N ILE A 434 4.08 25.81 -4.52
CA ILE A 434 4.38 26.87 -3.55
C ILE A 434 3.69 26.52 -2.24
N ILE A 435 4.48 26.44 -1.16
CA ILE A 435 4.01 26.12 0.20
C ILE A 435 4.20 27.37 1.08
N ASN A 436 3.13 28.15 1.23
CA ASN A 436 3.09 29.32 2.09
C ASN A 436 2.64 28.97 3.51
N SER A 437 1.60 28.13 3.65
CA SER A 437 1.05 27.73 4.96
C SER A 437 2.10 27.11 5.87
N ASN A 438 2.04 27.41 7.17
CA ASN A 438 3.02 26.90 8.13
C ASN A 438 2.73 25.44 8.52
N HIS A 439 3.77 24.69 8.89
CA HIS A 439 3.70 23.29 9.37
C HIS A 439 3.20 22.23 8.35
N VAL A 440 3.03 22.56 7.07
CA VAL A 440 2.63 21.60 6.03
C VAL A 440 3.58 20.39 5.98
N ILE A 441 3.03 19.18 6.05
CA ILE A 441 3.81 17.94 5.99
C ILE A 441 3.86 17.44 4.55
N GLY A 442 5.05 17.45 3.94
CA GLY A 442 5.33 16.80 2.67
C GLY A 442 5.84 15.37 2.86
N ASP A 443 5.07 14.37 2.42
CA ASP A 443 5.31 12.95 2.66
C ASP A 443 5.28 12.14 1.36
N ASN A 444 6.46 11.93 0.76
CA ASN A 444 6.65 11.47 -0.63
C ASN A 444 6.10 12.46 -1.67
N LEU A 445 6.95 13.41 -2.09
CA LEU A 445 6.74 14.27 -3.24
C LEU A 445 7.81 13.99 -4.29
N TRP A 446 7.44 14.06 -5.56
CA TRP A 446 8.40 14.07 -6.68
C TRP A 446 8.10 15.23 -7.62
N VAL A 447 9.07 16.14 -7.77
CA VAL A 447 8.95 17.33 -8.62
C VAL A 447 9.86 17.14 -9.84
N TRP A 448 9.27 16.76 -10.97
CA TRP A 448 10.01 16.39 -12.18
C TRP A 448 9.70 17.32 -13.38
N ARG A 449 10.74 17.60 -14.17
CA ARG A 449 10.72 18.47 -15.36
C ARG A 449 11.57 17.85 -16.47
#